data_AF-A0A3M1X732-F1
#
_entry.id   AF-A0A3M1X732-F1
#
_cell.length_a   1.000
_cell.length_b   1.000
_cell.length_c   1.000
_cell.angle_alpha   90.00
_cell.angle_beta   90.00
_cell.angle_gamma   90.00
#
_symmetry.space_group_name_H-M   'P 1'
#
loop_
_entity.id
_entity.type
_entity.pdbx_description
1 polymer ?
#
loop_
_entity_poly.entity_id
_entity_poly.type
_entity_poly.pdbx_seq_one_letter_code
_entity_poly.pdbx_strand_id
1 'polypeptide(L)'
;MRRSLRPFALLALGLLFFLPAQAQRRKKNNTPAPAPSTAFASAFPETQRVFVGPDYWTNPLQDWSVVKGRLECRVSALNRNVHLLTRELKPGGGNLDMRVQLGFLQHDTIRSRHNYVGFRLGARGQFDDYRDNALFGKGLDVGITAFGELFIGDPARATALTPMDLHLPLDLRVQVHQQHDAYAITLEAYDHISGKLLEQLADTLSGDLSGSLALVSHFEGIISRESQPSVWFMNWEASGSKLSAHPERAYGPILFSHYTLSRNVLKLTAQLAPLGPDDGHTVRLEGQQGDSWQLLGEAAIDPDARTATFRLPGWDASQEVPYRLSVDLREQAGLKTHSWAGTFRAEPDGSEPLVVAGFTGNNDLGFPNNDITQNVAAHDPDFLFFSGDQIYEGVGGYGHTTEPVETAMLDYLRKWYLFGWTYRELMKDRPSICMPDDHDVYHGNIWGAGGIAAPGEGSAYDRQDAGGYKMPPRFVRMVERTQTSHLPDPYDPRPVAQGIGVYFTDMTYGGVSFAIVEDR
;
A
#
# COMPACT_ATOMS: atom_id res chain seq x y z
N MET A 1 34.23 -43.71 -23.90
CA MET A 1 33.31 -43.20 -22.88
C MET A 1 33.48 -41.69 -22.73
N ARG A 2 32.67 -40.89 -23.42
CA ARG A 2 32.54 -39.44 -23.24
C ARG A 2 31.05 -39.15 -23.31
N ARG A 3 30.46 -38.59 -22.24
CA ARG A 3 29.08 -38.10 -22.23
C ARG A 3 29.13 -36.60 -21.96
N SER A 4 28.86 -35.82 -22.99
CA SER A 4 28.48 -34.42 -22.91
C SER A 4 26.97 -34.33 -22.71
N LEU A 5 26.52 -33.64 -21.67
CA LEU A 5 25.13 -33.23 -21.50
C LEU A 5 25.04 -31.74 -21.86
N ARG A 6 24.27 -31.42 -22.90
CA ARG A 6 23.72 -30.08 -23.17
C ARG A 6 22.25 -30.10 -22.74
N PRO A 7 21.70 -29.04 -22.12
CA PRO A 7 20.27 -28.87 -22.03
C PRO A 7 19.74 -28.16 -23.29
N PHE A 8 18.65 -28.70 -23.84
CA PHE A 8 17.82 -28.06 -24.86
C PHE A 8 16.96 -26.99 -24.19
N ALA A 9 17.09 -25.74 -24.64
CA ALA A 9 16.08 -24.71 -24.45
C ALA A 9 15.25 -24.63 -25.74
N LEU A 10 13.97 -24.97 -25.68
CA LEU A 10 13.03 -24.69 -26.76
C LEU A 10 12.59 -23.22 -26.63
N LEU A 11 13.10 -22.37 -27.53
CA LEU A 11 12.50 -21.08 -27.84
C LEU A 11 11.34 -21.32 -28.81
N ALA A 12 10.11 -21.10 -28.37
CA ALA A 12 8.97 -20.95 -29.27
C ALA A 12 8.81 -19.46 -29.62
N LEU A 13 9.35 -19.06 -30.77
CA LEU A 13 9.07 -17.75 -31.36
C LEU A 13 7.72 -17.85 -32.09
N GLY A 14 6.64 -17.47 -31.41
CA GLY A 14 5.33 -17.24 -32.05
C GLY A 14 5.21 -15.77 -32.44
N LEU A 15 5.36 -15.44 -33.72
CA LEU A 15 4.90 -14.14 -34.23
C LEU A 15 3.36 -14.09 -34.13
N LEU A 16 2.84 -13.31 -33.19
CA LEU A 16 1.42 -13.01 -33.08
C LEU A 16 1.10 -11.84 -34.02
N PHE A 17 0.43 -12.13 -35.13
CA PHE A 17 -0.17 -11.11 -35.99
C PHE A 17 -1.49 -10.63 -35.37
N PHE A 18 -1.55 -9.36 -34.97
CA PHE A 18 -2.78 -8.69 -34.57
C PHE A 18 -3.61 -8.39 -35.83
N LEU A 19 -4.82 -8.93 -35.91
CA LEU A 19 -5.82 -8.57 -36.93
C LEU A 19 -6.88 -7.65 -36.29
N PRO A 20 -7.29 -6.56 -36.95
CA PRO A 20 -8.25 -5.62 -36.39
C PRO A 20 -9.68 -6.17 -36.50
N ALA A 21 -10.44 -6.11 -35.40
CA ALA A 21 -11.88 -6.34 -35.40
C ALA A 21 -12.61 -5.03 -35.03
N GLN A 22 -13.50 -4.57 -35.90
CA GLN A 22 -14.37 -3.42 -35.64
C GLN A 22 -15.32 -3.71 -34.49
N ALA A 23 -15.20 -2.97 -33.38
CA ALA A 23 -16.06 -3.09 -32.22
C ALA A 23 -17.46 -2.49 -32.48
N GLN A 24 -18.46 -3.35 -32.68
CA GLN A 24 -19.86 -2.94 -32.56
C GLN A 24 -20.27 -2.85 -31.08
N ARG A 25 -20.54 -1.63 -30.59
CA ARG A 25 -21.12 -1.38 -29.26
C ARG A 25 -22.51 -2.03 -29.14
N ARG A 26 -22.58 -3.23 -28.54
CA ARG A 26 -23.85 -3.79 -28.03
C ARG A 26 -24.15 -3.22 -26.64
N LYS A 27 -25.28 -2.54 -26.50
CA LYS A 27 -25.86 -2.15 -25.19
C LYS A 27 -26.21 -3.44 -24.41
N LYS A 28 -25.42 -3.78 -23.40
CA LYS A 28 -25.77 -4.81 -22.41
C LYS A 28 -26.88 -4.25 -21.50
N ASN A 29 -27.98 -4.99 -21.39
CA ASN A 29 -29.01 -4.77 -20.38
C ASN A 29 -28.39 -5.05 -19.00
N ASN A 30 -27.96 -4.02 -18.29
CA ASN A 30 -27.48 -4.12 -16.93
C ASN A 30 -28.67 -4.12 -15.97
N THR A 31 -29.04 -5.30 -15.46
CA THR A 31 -29.72 -5.37 -14.17
C THR A 31 -28.72 -4.85 -13.13
N PRO A 32 -29.04 -3.81 -12.34
CA PRO A 32 -28.10 -3.28 -11.36
C PRO A 32 -27.77 -4.39 -10.35
N ALA A 33 -26.48 -4.59 -10.10
CA ALA A 33 -26.03 -5.48 -9.04
C ALA A 33 -26.64 -5.03 -7.71
N PRO A 34 -26.98 -5.95 -6.79
CA PRO A 34 -27.47 -5.59 -5.47
C PRO A 34 -26.49 -4.64 -4.79
N ALA A 35 -27.02 -3.62 -4.10
CA ALA A 35 -26.19 -2.67 -3.36
C ALA A 35 -25.28 -3.44 -2.37
N PRO A 36 -24.01 -3.03 -2.23
CA PRO A 36 -23.09 -3.69 -1.32
C PRO A 36 -23.61 -3.61 0.13
N SER A 37 -23.41 -4.68 0.90
CA SER A 37 -23.75 -4.69 2.32
C SER A 37 -22.96 -3.61 3.06
N THR A 38 -23.65 -2.80 3.86
CA THR A 38 -23.04 -1.79 4.73
C THR A 38 -22.41 -2.38 5.99
N ALA A 39 -22.83 -3.58 6.39
CA ALA A 39 -22.20 -4.31 7.48
C ALA A 39 -20.81 -4.81 7.05
N PHE A 40 -19.90 -4.82 8.02
CA PHE A 40 -18.53 -5.25 7.89
C PHE A 40 -18.22 -6.36 8.90
N ALA A 41 -17.47 -7.35 8.44
CA ALA A 41 -16.82 -8.34 9.28
C ALA A 41 -15.44 -8.62 8.68
N SER A 42 -14.40 -8.57 9.50
CA SER A 42 -13.03 -8.87 9.09
C SER A 42 -12.91 -10.34 8.71
N ALA A 43 -12.30 -10.62 7.56
CA ALA A 43 -11.99 -11.97 7.11
C ALA A 43 -10.47 -12.21 7.12
N PHE A 44 -9.83 -12.07 8.28
CA PHE A 44 -8.39 -12.28 8.40
C PHE A 44 -8.04 -13.73 8.05
N PRO A 45 -7.11 -13.97 7.09
CA PRO A 45 -6.77 -15.31 6.65
C PRO A 45 -5.95 -16.10 7.68
N GLU A 46 -6.10 -17.42 7.66
CA GLU A 46 -5.25 -18.37 8.39
C GLU A 46 -3.88 -18.52 7.70
N THR A 47 -3.06 -17.46 7.76
CA THR A 47 -1.72 -17.41 7.14
C THR A 47 -0.79 -16.49 7.94
N GLN A 48 0.44 -16.29 7.45
CA GLN A 48 1.39 -15.30 7.95
C GLN A 48 1.74 -14.30 6.83
N ARG A 49 1.31 -13.04 6.98
CA ARG A 49 1.48 -12.02 5.93
C ARG A 49 1.49 -10.60 6.48
N VAL A 50 2.36 -9.74 5.94
CA VAL A 50 2.40 -8.31 6.30
C VAL A 50 1.20 -7.57 5.71
N PHE A 51 0.89 -7.76 4.42
CA PHE A 51 -0.31 -7.21 3.80
C PHE A 51 -1.58 -7.78 4.44
N VAL A 52 -2.35 -6.98 5.17
CA VAL A 52 -3.56 -7.48 5.85
C VAL A 52 -4.61 -7.93 4.83
N GLY A 53 -4.88 -7.09 3.84
CA GLY A 53 -5.83 -7.33 2.77
C GLY A 53 -6.24 -6.01 2.12
N PRO A 54 -6.99 -6.08 1.02
CA PRO A 54 -7.32 -4.91 0.20
C PRO A 54 -8.26 -3.92 0.89
N ASP A 55 -8.99 -4.36 1.91
CA ASP A 55 -9.94 -3.51 2.64
C ASP A 55 -9.26 -2.59 3.66
N TYR A 56 -7.94 -2.69 3.86
CA TYR A 56 -7.24 -2.09 4.98
C TYR A 56 -6.05 -1.23 4.56
N TRP A 57 -5.80 -0.17 5.32
CA TRP A 57 -4.54 0.56 5.32
C TRP A 57 -3.89 0.49 6.70
N THR A 58 -2.58 0.24 6.74
CA THR A 58 -1.83 0.02 7.99
C THR A 58 -0.81 1.12 8.19
N ASN A 59 -0.75 1.63 9.42
CA ASN A 59 0.10 2.73 9.79
C ASN A 59 1.05 2.33 10.94
N PRO A 60 2.36 2.22 10.65
CA PRO A 60 2.95 1.98 9.33
C PRO A 60 2.89 0.48 8.96
N LEU A 61 3.01 0.17 7.66
CA LEU A 61 2.92 -1.19 7.11
C LEU A 61 3.75 -2.24 7.85
N GLN A 62 5.01 -1.94 8.14
CA GLN A 62 5.97 -2.90 8.70
C GLN A 62 5.62 -3.39 10.11
N ASP A 63 4.73 -2.67 10.79
CA ASP A 63 4.40 -2.91 12.20
C ASP A 63 3.18 -3.82 12.37
N TRP A 64 2.53 -4.19 11.27
CA TRP A 64 1.32 -5.01 11.28
C TRP A 64 1.51 -6.28 10.48
N SER A 65 0.92 -7.38 10.96
CA SER A 65 0.87 -8.63 10.20
C SER A 65 -0.34 -9.46 10.58
N VAL A 66 -0.90 -10.17 9.61
CA VAL A 66 -1.80 -11.27 9.87
C VAL A 66 -1.01 -12.49 10.30
N VAL A 67 -1.42 -13.13 11.39
CA VAL A 67 -0.86 -14.36 11.95
C VAL A 67 -2.01 -15.25 12.40
N LYS A 68 -2.22 -16.39 11.73
CA LYS A 68 -3.20 -17.43 12.14
C LYS A 68 -4.59 -16.87 12.44
N GLY A 69 -5.17 -16.16 11.47
CA GLY A 69 -6.52 -15.58 11.58
C GLY A 69 -6.62 -14.33 12.45
N ARG A 70 -5.49 -13.79 12.95
CA ARG A 70 -5.44 -12.58 13.78
C ARG A 70 -4.62 -11.49 13.12
N LEU A 71 -4.97 -10.24 13.37
CA LEU A 71 -4.15 -9.09 13.05
C LEU A 71 -3.30 -8.72 14.26
N GLU A 72 -1.98 -8.73 14.15
CA GLU A 72 -1.05 -8.41 15.24
C GLU A 72 -0.31 -7.10 14.97
N CYS A 73 -0.26 -6.23 15.98
CA CYS A 73 0.69 -5.12 16.03
C CYS A 73 2.00 -5.63 16.63
N ARG A 74 3.04 -5.66 15.81
CA ARG A 74 4.34 -6.28 16.10
C ARG A 74 5.28 -5.39 16.90
N VAL A 75 4.85 -4.17 17.19
CA VAL A 75 5.57 -3.17 17.98
C VAL A 75 4.64 -2.50 18.99
N SER A 76 5.22 -2.02 20.09
CA SER A 76 4.61 -1.08 21.04
C SER A 76 5.19 0.30 20.76
N ALA A 77 4.43 1.10 20.00
CA ALA A 77 4.81 2.46 19.62
C ALA A 77 3.57 3.36 19.52
N LEU A 78 3.81 4.66 19.34
CA LEU A 78 2.75 5.66 19.23
C LEU A 78 1.88 5.44 18.00
N ASN A 79 0.57 5.65 18.16
CA ASN A 79 -0.40 5.78 17.08
C ASN A 79 -0.31 4.70 16.00
N ARG A 80 -0.08 3.44 16.36
CA ARG A 80 -0.22 2.34 15.40
C ARG A 80 -1.69 2.13 15.14
N ASN A 81 -2.09 2.11 13.89
CA ASN A 81 -3.49 1.95 13.55
C ASN A 81 -3.70 1.24 12.22
N VAL A 82 -4.88 0.65 12.07
CA VAL A 82 -5.33 -0.01 10.83
C VAL A 82 -6.69 0.53 10.46
N HIS A 83 -6.75 1.33 9.39
CA HIS A 83 -7.97 1.92 8.87
C HIS A 83 -8.71 0.94 7.96
N LEU A 84 -10.03 0.94 8.04
CA LEU A 84 -10.93 0.27 7.12
C LEU A 84 -11.26 1.21 5.96
N LEU A 85 -10.86 0.85 4.75
CA LEU A 85 -11.01 1.68 3.55
C LEU A 85 -12.40 1.58 2.94
N THR A 86 -13.01 0.41 3.05
CA THR A 86 -14.25 0.07 2.35
C THR A 86 -15.51 0.40 3.13
N ARG A 87 -15.38 0.94 4.34
CA ARG A 87 -16.50 1.43 5.15
C ARG A 87 -16.12 2.73 5.85
N GLU A 88 -17.08 3.63 5.97
CA GLU A 88 -16.92 4.89 6.68
C GLU A 88 -18.19 5.28 7.42
N LEU A 89 -18.05 6.15 8.42
CA LEU A 89 -19.17 6.82 9.06
C LEU A 89 -19.62 8.00 8.20
N LYS A 90 -20.83 7.93 7.66
CA LYS A 90 -21.39 9.03 6.86
C LYS A 90 -21.75 10.24 7.75
N PRO A 91 -21.75 11.46 7.18
CA PRO A 91 -22.25 12.66 7.86
C PRO A 91 -23.70 12.51 8.32
N GLY A 92 -24.04 13.23 9.40
CA GLY A 92 -25.41 13.27 9.93
C GLY A 92 -25.79 12.05 10.77
N GLY A 93 -27.07 11.93 11.06
CA GLY A 93 -27.61 11.00 12.07
C GLY A 93 -27.47 9.52 11.78
N GLY A 94 -27.46 8.70 12.82
CA GLY A 94 -27.46 7.24 12.71
C GLY A 94 -26.95 6.52 13.96
N ASN A 95 -26.79 5.21 13.81
CA ASN A 95 -26.23 4.35 14.83
C ASN A 95 -25.07 3.49 14.29
N LEU A 96 -24.18 3.10 15.20
CA LEU A 96 -23.07 2.19 14.97
C LEU A 96 -23.04 1.15 16.10
N ASP A 97 -22.87 -0.11 15.76
CA ASP A 97 -22.46 -1.17 16.67
C ASP A 97 -21.16 -1.76 16.10
N MET A 98 -20.08 -1.73 16.88
CA MET A 98 -18.78 -2.22 16.45
C MET A 98 -18.14 -3.03 17.57
N ARG A 99 -17.53 -4.16 17.22
CA ARG A 99 -16.89 -5.07 18.17
C ARG A 99 -15.60 -5.65 17.63
N VAL A 100 -14.70 -6.01 18.54
CA VAL A 100 -13.47 -6.71 18.21
C VAL A 100 -13.04 -7.57 19.39
N GLN A 101 -12.44 -8.71 19.10
CA GLN A 101 -11.75 -9.51 20.10
C GLN A 101 -10.30 -9.07 20.14
N LEU A 102 -9.74 -8.92 21.32
CA LEU A 102 -8.36 -8.48 21.48
C LEU A 102 -7.64 -9.20 22.61
N GLY A 103 -6.31 -9.17 22.56
CA GLY A 103 -5.49 -9.58 23.67
C GLY A 103 -4.13 -8.89 23.63
N PHE A 104 -3.64 -8.50 24.80
CA PHE A 104 -2.33 -7.89 24.96
C PHE A 104 -1.24 -8.96 24.87
N LEU A 105 -0.22 -8.69 24.06
CA LEU A 105 0.94 -9.57 23.92
C LEU A 105 2.00 -9.29 24.99
N GLN A 106 1.92 -8.13 25.66
CA GLN A 106 2.85 -7.68 26.69
C GLN A 106 2.09 -7.07 27.89
N HIS A 107 1.66 -7.92 28.80
CA HIS A 107 0.80 -7.57 29.95
C HIS A 107 1.57 -7.04 31.19
N ASP A 108 2.86 -7.38 31.33
CA ASP A 108 3.66 -7.05 32.53
C ASP A 108 4.64 -5.90 32.34
N THR A 109 5.05 -5.64 31.11
CA THR A 109 6.17 -4.74 30.80
C THR A 109 5.74 -3.30 30.53
N ILE A 110 4.46 -3.06 30.27
CA ILE A 110 4.00 -1.76 29.74
C ILE A 110 2.69 -1.31 30.40
N ARG A 111 2.75 -0.89 31.67
CA ARG A 111 1.58 -0.37 32.39
C ARG A 111 1.63 1.16 32.47
N SER A 112 0.92 1.82 31.56
CA SER A 112 0.70 3.27 31.56
C SER A 112 -0.75 3.57 31.19
N ARG A 113 -1.36 4.59 31.81
CA ARG A 113 -2.72 5.05 31.46
C ARG A 113 -2.74 5.77 30.12
N HIS A 114 -1.57 6.19 29.64
CA HIS A 114 -1.41 6.77 28.31
C HIS A 114 -1.23 5.71 27.23
N ASN A 115 -1.05 4.44 27.59
CA ASN A 115 -0.93 3.34 26.64
C ASN A 115 -2.27 2.65 26.51
N TYR A 116 -2.72 2.38 25.29
CA TYR A 116 -4.07 1.86 25.06
C TYR A 116 -4.22 1.13 23.73
N VAL A 117 -5.30 0.36 23.64
CA VAL A 117 -5.76 -0.31 22.42
C VAL A 117 -7.28 -0.16 22.30
N GLY A 118 -7.80 -0.16 21.08
CA GLY A 118 -9.23 -0.06 20.85
C GLY A 118 -9.58 0.41 19.45
N PHE A 119 -10.55 1.31 19.37
CA PHE A 119 -11.07 1.85 18.13
C PHE A 119 -10.77 3.34 17.99
N ARG A 120 -10.66 3.80 16.74
CA ARG A 120 -10.80 5.21 16.35
C ARG A 120 -12.07 5.37 15.53
N LEU A 121 -12.94 6.27 15.97
CA LEU A 121 -14.22 6.54 15.34
C LEU A 121 -14.18 7.89 14.60
N GLY A 122 -14.62 7.89 13.35
CA GLY A 122 -14.79 9.12 12.56
C GLY A 122 -13.47 9.85 12.34
N ALA A 123 -12.41 9.13 11.95
CA ALA A 123 -11.13 9.77 11.68
C ALA A 123 -11.20 10.60 10.40
N ARG A 124 -10.86 11.90 10.51
CA ARG A 124 -10.82 12.84 9.38
C ARG A 124 -9.47 13.53 9.29
N GLY A 125 -8.94 13.58 8.08
CA GLY A 125 -7.74 14.35 7.76
C GLY A 125 -8.11 15.79 7.36
N GLN A 126 -7.16 16.47 6.72
CA GLN A 126 -7.31 17.86 6.27
C GLN A 126 -8.14 17.98 4.98
N PHE A 127 -8.09 16.96 4.13
CA PHE A 127 -8.77 16.90 2.85
C PHE A 127 -10.01 15.99 2.93
N ASP A 128 -11.01 16.29 2.12
CA ASP A 128 -12.23 15.47 2.00
C ASP A 128 -11.96 14.23 1.12
N ASP A 129 -11.02 13.39 1.55
CA ASP A 129 -10.63 12.15 0.86
C ASP A 129 -10.31 11.05 1.87
N TYR A 130 -10.80 9.85 1.60
CA TYR A 130 -10.63 8.70 2.48
C TYR A 130 -9.16 8.28 2.65
N ARG A 131 -8.29 8.57 1.68
CA ARG A 131 -6.85 8.27 1.73
C ARG A 131 -6.15 9.17 2.75
N ASP A 132 -6.49 10.45 2.74
CA ASP A 132 -6.01 11.41 3.74
C ASP A 132 -6.54 11.05 5.14
N ASN A 133 -7.82 10.68 5.24
CA ASN A 133 -8.39 10.14 6.49
C ASN A 133 -7.64 8.90 6.99
N ALA A 134 -7.19 8.02 6.09
CA ALA A 134 -6.45 6.81 6.44
C ALA A 134 -5.01 7.07 6.85
N LEU A 135 -4.40 8.20 6.45
CA LEU A 135 -3.00 8.51 6.74
C LEU A 135 -2.85 9.47 7.92
N PHE A 136 -3.60 10.58 7.91
CA PHE A 136 -3.48 11.68 8.87
C PHE A 136 -4.73 11.89 9.73
N GLY A 137 -5.74 11.03 9.55
CA GLY A 137 -7.03 11.20 10.20
C GLY A 137 -6.98 11.18 11.71
N LYS A 138 -7.60 12.20 12.32
CA LYS A 138 -7.84 12.28 13.77
C LYS A 138 -9.31 12.03 14.03
N GLY A 139 -9.61 11.22 15.04
CA GLY A 139 -10.97 10.84 15.41
C GLY A 139 -11.10 10.65 16.92
N LEU A 140 -12.25 10.14 17.34
CA LEU A 140 -12.48 9.79 18.74
C LEU A 140 -11.90 8.40 19.02
N ASP A 141 -10.85 8.35 19.81
CA ASP A 141 -10.32 7.08 20.31
C ASP A 141 -11.18 6.58 21.49
N VAL A 142 -11.53 5.30 21.47
CA VAL A 142 -12.29 4.63 22.52
C VAL A 142 -11.69 3.25 22.74
N GLY A 143 -11.50 2.83 23.99
CA GLY A 143 -10.86 1.55 24.21
C GLY A 143 -10.50 1.26 25.66
N ILE A 144 -9.45 0.46 25.80
CA ILE A 144 -8.94 -0.01 27.09
C ILE A 144 -7.48 0.39 27.22
N THR A 145 -7.12 0.97 28.37
CA THR A 145 -5.73 1.30 28.69
C THR A 145 -4.93 0.03 29.00
N ALA A 146 -3.60 0.12 28.95
CA ALA A 146 -2.71 -0.96 29.36
C ALA A 146 -2.71 -1.19 30.88
N PHE A 147 -3.46 -0.39 31.65
CA PHE A 147 -3.81 -0.73 33.03
C PHE A 147 -5.05 -1.60 33.15
N GLY A 148 -5.87 -1.73 32.10
CA GLY A 148 -7.11 -2.51 32.12
C GLY A 148 -8.34 -1.67 32.41
N GLU A 149 -8.38 -0.40 31.99
CA GLU A 149 -9.47 0.53 32.31
C GLU A 149 -10.09 1.07 31.01
N LEU A 150 -11.42 1.14 30.97
CA LEU A 150 -12.11 1.70 29.81
C LEU A 150 -11.97 3.23 29.72
N PHE A 151 -11.92 3.75 28.50
CA PHE A 151 -11.95 5.19 28.23
C PHE A 151 -12.71 5.52 26.93
N ILE A 152 -13.31 6.72 26.90
CA ILE A 152 -13.89 7.33 25.71
C ILE A 152 -13.22 8.71 25.56
N GLY A 153 -12.51 8.94 24.46
CA GLY A 153 -11.73 10.15 24.22
C GLY A 153 -10.36 10.13 24.88
N ASP A 154 -10.21 10.81 26.01
CA ASP A 154 -8.91 10.99 26.68
C ASP A 154 -8.63 9.84 27.66
N PRO A 155 -7.63 8.96 27.40
CA PRO A 155 -7.33 7.83 28.27
C PRO A 155 -6.83 8.23 29.66
N ALA A 156 -6.34 9.47 29.85
CA ALA A 156 -5.98 9.99 31.16
C ALA A 156 -7.18 10.19 32.09
N ARG A 157 -8.41 10.19 31.54
CA ARG A 157 -9.67 10.28 32.29
C ARG A 157 -10.23 8.93 32.72
N ALA A 158 -9.55 7.83 32.46
CA ALA A 158 -9.98 6.52 32.95
C ALA A 158 -9.96 6.49 34.50
N THR A 159 -11.06 6.06 35.13
CA THR A 159 -11.26 6.12 36.60
C THR A 159 -11.67 4.78 37.23
N ALA A 160 -11.43 3.64 36.57
CA ALA A 160 -11.89 2.35 37.08
C ALA A 160 -11.28 2.04 38.46
N LEU A 161 -12.12 1.61 39.41
CA LEU A 161 -11.67 1.29 40.78
C LEU A 161 -10.87 -0.02 40.83
N THR A 162 -11.18 -0.96 39.94
CA THR A 162 -10.51 -2.27 39.82
C THR A 162 -10.22 -2.52 38.35
N PRO A 163 -8.95 -2.45 37.92
CA PRO A 163 -8.62 -2.69 36.52
C PRO A 163 -8.81 -4.15 36.12
N MET A 164 -9.15 -4.37 34.84
CA MET A 164 -9.33 -5.70 34.25
C MET A 164 -8.01 -6.46 34.12
N ASP A 165 -8.11 -7.80 34.19
CA ASP A 165 -6.98 -8.70 33.92
C ASP A 165 -6.71 -8.80 32.41
N LEU A 166 -5.60 -8.19 31.97
CA LEU A 166 -5.18 -8.18 30.57
C LEU A 166 -4.41 -9.45 30.14
N HIS A 167 -4.20 -10.43 31.02
CA HIS A 167 -3.65 -11.73 30.65
C HIS A 167 -4.67 -12.60 29.89
N LEU A 168 -5.96 -12.28 30.00
CA LEU A 168 -7.04 -12.97 29.32
C LEU A 168 -7.53 -12.18 28.08
N PRO A 169 -7.96 -12.88 27.01
CA PRO A 169 -8.59 -12.22 25.87
C PRO A 169 -9.91 -11.54 26.26
N LEU A 170 -10.21 -10.42 25.59
CA LEU A 170 -11.38 -9.60 25.84
C LEU A 170 -12.19 -9.39 24.55
N ASP A 171 -13.51 -9.30 24.67
CA ASP A 171 -14.36 -8.75 23.62
C ASP A 171 -14.67 -7.28 23.97
N LEU A 172 -14.23 -6.36 23.12
CA LEU A 172 -14.53 -4.93 23.26
C LEU A 172 -15.68 -4.56 22.32
N ARG A 173 -16.69 -3.86 22.83
CA ARG A 173 -17.87 -3.43 22.05
C ARG A 173 -18.13 -1.94 22.24
N VAL A 174 -18.35 -1.22 21.15
CA VAL A 174 -18.78 0.17 21.17
C VAL A 174 -20.11 0.32 20.43
N GLN A 175 -21.06 0.97 21.09
CA GLN A 175 -22.35 1.33 20.54
C GLN A 175 -22.47 2.85 20.50
N VAL A 176 -22.92 3.37 19.37
CA VAL A 176 -23.16 4.79 19.16
C VAL A 176 -24.60 4.97 18.72
N HIS A 177 -25.34 5.81 19.42
CA HIS A 177 -26.72 6.16 19.10
C HIS A 177 -26.89 7.67 19.11
N GLN A 178 -27.43 8.22 18.02
CA GLN A 178 -27.78 9.63 18.01
C GLN A 178 -28.89 9.92 19.03
N GLN A 179 -28.68 10.98 19.82
CA GLN A 179 -29.65 11.57 20.74
C GLN A 179 -29.69 13.08 20.49
N HIS A 180 -30.72 13.55 19.78
CA HIS A 180 -30.83 14.95 19.33
C HIS A 180 -29.58 15.39 18.54
N ASP A 181 -28.85 16.41 19.03
CA ASP A 181 -27.66 17.00 18.40
C ASP A 181 -26.35 16.39 18.91
N ALA A 182 -26.43 15.26 19.62
CA ALA A 182 -25.27 14.56 20.17
C ALA A 182 -25.35 13.05 19.91
N TYR A 183 -24.25 12.36 20.19
CA TYR A 183 -24.15 10.90 20.15
C TYR A 183 -23.92 10.35 21.55
N ALA A 184 -24.81 9.48 22.01
CA ALA A 184 -24.56 8.64 23.17
C ALA A 184 -23.63 7.49 22.75
N ILE A 185 -22.54 7.32 23.47
CA ILE A 185 -21.52 6.31 23.23
C ILE A 185 -21.46 5.40 24.45
N THR A 186 -21.63 4.10 24.25
CA THR A 186 -21.45 3.07 25.27
C THR A 186 -20.29 2.17 24.87
N LEU A 187 -19.30 2.03 25.74
CA LEU A 187 -18.16 1.13 25.59
C LEU A 187 -18.27 0.03 26.64
N GLU A 188 -18.16 -1.22 26.21
CA GLU A 188 -18.25 -2.40 27.06
C GLU A 188 -17.07 -3.33 26.82
N ALA A 189 -16.57 -3.92 27.89
CA ALA A 189 -15.61 -5.02 27.83
C ALA A 189 -16.19 -6.28 28.46
N TYR A 190 -16.06 -7.39 27.75
CA TYR A 190 -16.48 -8.71 28.20
C TYR A 190 -15.27 -9.64 28.29
N ASP A 191 -15.28 -10.52 29.29
CA ASP A 191 -14.37 -11.65 29.32
C ASP A 191 -14.73 -12.60 28.17
N HIS A 192 -13.77 -12.85 27.28
CA HIS A 192 -14.02 -13.63 26.06
C HIS A 192 -14.41 -15.09 26.37
N ILE A 193 -13.90 -15.66 27.45
CA ILE A 193 -14.08 -17.08 27.79
C ILE A 193 -15.46 -17.34 28.39
N SER A 194 -15.86 -16.54 29.38
CA SER A 194 -17.12 -16.68 30.12
C SER A 194 -18.27 -15.88 29.52
N GLY A 195 -17.98 -14.90 28.67
CA GLY A 195 -18.97 -13.95 28.12
C GLY A 195 -19.50 -12.96 29.14
N LYS A 196 -18.89 -12.87 30.33
CA LYS A 196 -19.34 -11.98 31.41
C LYS A 196 -18.93 -10.53 31.11
N LEU A 197 -19.86 -9.59 31.29
CA LEU A 197 -19.56 -8.16 31.29
C LEU A 197 -18.61 -7.84 32.46
N LEU A 198 -17.45 -7.28 32.12
CA LEU A 198 -16.42 -6.89 33.08
C LEU A 198 -16.60 -5.42 33.49
N GLU A 199 -16.76 -4.55 32.51
CA GLU A 199 -16.88 -3.11 32.71
C GLU A 199 -17.71 -2.47 31.58
N GLN A 200 -18.38 -1.37 31.91
CA GLN A 200 -19.12 -0.52 30.98
C GLN A 200 -18.84 0.95 31.29
N LEU A 201 -18.61 1.74 30.25
CA LEU A 201 -18.44 3.19 30.31
C LEU A 201 -19.39 3.84 29.31
N ALA A 202 -20.00 4.97 29.67
CA ALA A 202 -20.85 5.74 28.77
C ALA A 202 -20.43 7.22 28.78
N ASP A 203 -20.49 7.85 27.62
CA ASP A 203 -20.25 9.28 27.45
C ASP A 203 -21.11 9.86 26.31
N THR A 204 -21.14 11.17 26.17
CA THR A 204 -21.84 11.89 25.11
C THR A 204 -20.87 12.73 24.28
N LEU A 205 -20.88 12.53 22.97
CA LEU A 205 -20.13 13.35 22.02
C LEU A 205 -21.06 14.37 21.35
N SER A 206 -20.77 15.65 21.50
CA SER A 206 -21.42 16.71 20.72
C SER A 206 -20.73 16.91 19.36
N GLY A 207 -21.50 17.29 18.34
CA GLY A 207 -20.97 17.58 17.00
C GLY A 207 -21.09 16.40 16.03
N ASP A 208 -20.41 16.53 14.87
CA ASP A 208 -20.44 15.50 13.84
C ASP A 208 -19.48 14.35 14.16
N LEU A 209 -19.90 13.14 13.83
CA LEU A 209 -19.08 11.93 13.92
C LEU A 209 -19.09 11.30 12.54
N SER A 210 -18.16 11.70 11.68
CA SER A 210 -18.04 11.21 10.31
C SER A 210 -16.59 10.92 9.96
N GLY A 211 -16.34 10.10 8.94
CA GLY A 211 -14.99 9.71 8.53
C GLY A 211 -14.69 8.23 8.77
N SER A 212 -13.41 7.88 8.71
CA SER A 212 -12.98 6.48 8.70
C SER A 212 -13.05 5.81 10.08
N LEU A 213 -13.05 4.48 10.07
CA LEU A 213 -12.94 3.63 11.25
C LEU A 213 -11.56 2.98 11.28
N ALA A 214 -10.95 2.89 12.46
CA ALA A 214 -9.69 2.17 12.62
C ALA A 214 -9.61 1.37 13.93
N LEU A 215 -8.77 0.34 13.92
CA LEU A 215 -8.22 -0.27 15.13
C LEU A 215 -6.95 0.48 15.53
N VAL A 216 -6.72 0.67 16.83
CA VAL A 216 -5.60 1.46 17.36
C VAL A 216 -4.81 0.68 18.41
N SER A 217 -3.49 0.85 18.39
CA SER A 217 -2.51 0.46 19.39
C SER A 217 -1.55 1.64 19.63
N HIS A 218 -1.61 2.26 20.81
CA HIS A 218 -0.81 3.43 21.14
C HIS A 218 -0.01 3.19 22.42
N PHE A 219 1.31 3.24 22.31
CA PHE A 219 2.21 2.99 23.44
C PHE A 219 3.37 4.00 23.48
N GLU A 220 3.38 4.82 24.53
CA GLU A 220 4.41 5.79 24.90
C GLU A 220 5.55 5.12 25.69
N GLY A 221 6.73 5.77 25.67
CA GLY A 221 7.86 5.43 26.55
C GLY A 221 8.76 4.27 26.10
N ILE A 222 8.43 3.59 24.99
CA ILE A 222 9.27 2.50 24.44
C ILE A 222 10.12 3.06 23.31
N ILE A 223 11.20 3.73 23.69
CA ILE A 223 12.24 4.21 22.79
C ILE A 223 13.38 3.20 22.80
N SER A 224 13.18 2.02 22.22
CA SER A 224 14.31 1.13 21.95
C SER A 224 14.10 0.34 20.66
N ARG A 225 15.22 -0.03 20.04
CA ARG A 225 15.33 -0.77 18.77
C ARG A 225 14.79 -2.21 18.83
N GLU A 226 14.14 -2.58 19.93
CA GLU A 226 13.46 -3.87 20.15
C GLU A 226 12.03 -3.64 20.64
N SER A 227 11.25 -2.84 19.90
CA SER A 227 9.84 -2.66 20.23
C SER A 227 9.12 -4.01 20.13
N GLN A 228 8.58 -4.47 21.26
CA GLN A 228 7.93 -5.75 21.40
C GLN A 228 6.51 -5.72 20.81
N PRO A 229 5.91 -6.86 20.42
CA PRO A 229 4.51 -6.89 20.00
C PRO A 229 3.56 -6.38 21.07
N SER A 230 2.56 -5.58 20.70
CA SER A 230 1.65 -4.94 21.65
C SER A 230 0.34 -5.70 21.84
N VAL A 231 -0.36 -5.98 20.74
CA VAL A 231 -1.75 -6.47 20.76
C VAL A 231 -2.05 -7.30 19.52
N TRP A 232 -2.98 -8.25 19.66
CA TRP A 232 -3.65 -8.87 18.53
C TRP A 232 -5.15 -8.54 18.52
N PHE A 233 -5.73 -8.48 17.33
CA PHE A 233 -7.16 -8.30 17.08
C PHE A 233 -7.72 -9.45 16.24
N MET A 234 -8.97 -9.83 16.49
CA MET A 234 -9.73 -10.80 15.70
C MET A 234 -11.20 -10.38 15.64
N ASN A 235 -11.91 -10.89 14.62
CA ASN A 235 -13.37 -10.77 14.52
C ASN A 235 -13.83 -9.31 14.67
N TRP A 236 -13.16 -8.39 13.96
CA TRP A 236 -13.57 -6.99 13.91
C TRP A 236 -14.84 -6.90 13.06
N GLU A 237 -15.92 -6.44 13.66
CA GLU A 237 -17.21 -6.30 13.00
C GLU A 237 -17.77 -4.90 13.23
N ALA A 238 -18.45 -4.36 12.24
CA ALA A 238 -19.15 -3.09 12.34
C ALA A 238 -20.49 -3.15 11.60
N SER A 239 -21.55 -2.62 12.20
CA SER A 239 -22.88 -2.57 11.62
C SER A 239 -23.63 -1.30 12.07
N GLY A 240 -24.72 -0.97 11.39
CA GLY A 240 -25.58 0.15 11.79
C GLY A 240 -25.85 1.13 10.65
N SER A 241 -26.84 2.00 10.85
CA SER A 241 -27.33 2.92 9.82
C SER A 241 -26.34 4.03 9.45
N LYS A 242 -25.30 4.25 10.27
CA LYS A 242 -24.27 5.27 10.05
C LYS A 242 -23.16 4.82 9.09
N LEU A 243 -23.06 3.52 8.79
CA LEU A 243 -22.07 3.00 7.85
C LEU A 243 -22.51 3.18 6.40
N SER A 244 -21.57 3.61 5.55
CA SER A 244 -21.63 3.46 4.09
C SER A 244 -20.58 2.46 3.61
N ALA A 245 -20.88 1.79 2.50
CA ALA A 245 -19.99 0.81 1.88
C ALA A 245 -19.34 1.38 0.62
N HIS A 246 -18.04 1.13 0.49
CA HIS A 246 -17.17 1.65 -0.55
C HIS A 246 -16.19 0.57 -1.07
N PRO A 247 -16.68 -0.56 -1.61
CA PRO A 247 -15.82 -1.65 -2.09
C PRO A 247 -14.82 -1.20 -3.17
N GLU A 248 -15.12 -0.13 -3.90
CA GLU A 248 -14.24 0.49 -4.90
C GLU A 248 -12.96 1.10 -4.31
N ARG A 249 -12.92 1.36 -2.99
CA ARG A 249 -11.76 1.93 -2.28
C ARG A 249 -10.72 0.88 -1.87
N ALA A 250 -11.00 -0.40 -2.14
CA ALA A 250 -10.07 -1.49 -1.90
C ALA A 250 -8.72 -1.25 -2.61
N TYR A 251 -7.60 -1.51 -1.92
CA TYR A 251 -6.26 -1.23 -2.42
C TYR A 251 -5.32 -2.44 -2.31
N GLY A 252 -4.93 -3.00 -3.45
CA GLY A 252 -4.09 -4.21 -3.56
C GLY A 252 -4.89 -5.49 -3.87
N PRO A 253 -4.23 -6.66 -3.91
CA PRO A 253 -2.79 -6.90 -3.73
C PRO A 253 -1.89 -6.40 -4.86
N ILE A 254 -2.44 -6.12 -6.05
CA ILE A 254 -1.75 -5.38 -7.11
C ILE A 254 -2.08 -3.90 -6.92
N LEU A 255 -1.09 -3.11 -6.54
CA LEU A 255 -1.27 -1.74 -6.08
C LEU A 255 -1.34 -0.77 -7.26
N PHE A 256 -0.42 -0.94 -8.22
CA PHE A 256 -0.34 -0.16 -9.45
C PHE A 256 0.57 -0.83 -10.47
N SER A 257 0.66 -0.24 -11.65
CA SER A 257 1.55 -0.66 -12.73
C SER A 257 2.19 0.54 -13.42
N HIS A 258 3.39 0.32 -13.93
CA HIS A 258 4.09 1.21 -14.85
C HIS A 258 4.36 0.48 -16.15
N TYR A 259 4.43 1.20 -17.27
CA TYR A 259 4.91 0.62 -18.51
C TYR A 259 5.65 1.64 -19.38
N THR A 260 6.53 1.14 -20.24
CA THR A 260 7.10 1.89 -21.37
C THR A 260 6.86 1.16 -22.68
N LEU A 261 6.80 1.94 -23.75
CA LEU A 261 6.80 1.47 -25.13
C LEU A 261 8.06 2.05 -25.80
N SER A 262 8.91 1.20 -26.36
CA SER A 262 10.09 1.64 -27.10
C SER A 262 10.51 0.57 -28.10
N ARG A 263 10.70 0.95 -29.36
CA ARG A 263 11.22 0.07 -30.43
C ARG A 263 10.56 -1.31 -30.48
N ASN A 264 9.22 -1.33 -30.55
CA ASN A 264 8.41 -2.56 -30.57
C ASN A 264 8.60 -3.45 -29.33
N VAL A 265 8.97 -2.87 -28.19
CA VAL A 265 9.02 -3.57 -26.90
C VAL A 265 8.11 -2.86 -25.93
N LEU A 266 7.17 -3.62 -25.36
CA LEU A 266 6.42 -3.22 -24.18
C LEU A 266 7.12 -3.81 -22.94
N LYS A 267 7.51 -2.95 -22.00
CA LYS A 267 7.91 -3.38 -20.66
C LYS A 267 6.91 -2.85 -19.65
N LEU A 268 6.45 -3.73 -18.77
CA LEU A 268 5.52 -3.38 -17.70
C LEU A 268 6.05 -3.91 -16.37
N THR A 269 5.93 -3.12 -15.31
CA THR A 269 6.13 -3.58 -13.93
C THR A 269 4.82 -3.43 -13.16
N ALA A 270 4.35 -4.53 -12.58
CA ALA A 270 3.29 -4.52 -11.58
C ALA A 270 3.92 -4.37 -10.19
N GLN A 271 3.47 -3.40 -9.40
CA GLN A 271 3.82 -3.27 -7.98
C GLN A 271 2.77 -3.98 -7.13
N LEU A 272 3.23 -4.88 -6.25
CA LEU A 272 2.39 -5.64 -5.35
C LEU A 272 2.66 -5.28 -3.89
N ALA A 273 1.67 -5.57 -3.05
CA ALA A 273 1.82 -5.56 -1.60
C ALA A 273 2.69 -6.74 -1.12
N PRO A 274 3.21 -6.73 0.13
CA PRO A 274 4.00 -7.83 0.65
C PRO A 274 3.14 -9.06 0.94
N LEU A 275 3.16 -10.02 0.01
CA LEU A 275 2.40 -11.27 0.08
C LEU A 275 3.02 -12.29 1.04
N GLY A 276 2.20 -13.21 1.54
CA GLY A 276 2.58 -14.30 2.42
C GLY A 276 2.93 -15.57 1.64
N PRO A 277 3.45 -16.60 2.31
CA PRO A 277 3.90 -17.84 1.65
C PRO A 277 2.76 -18.68 1.07
N ASP A 278 1.52 -18.47 1.51
CA ASP A 278 0.33 -19.20 1.03
C ASP A 278 -0.39 -18.49 -0.13
N ASP A 279 0.13 -17.34 -0.57
CA ASP A 279 -0.39 -16.54 -1.68
C ASP A 279 0.18 -16.99 -3.04
N GLY A 280 -0.40 -16.48 -4.12
CA GLY A 280 0.15 -16.61 -5.46
C GLY A 280 1.42 -15.78 -5.63
N HIS A 281 2.50 -16.43 -6.07
CA HIS A 281 3.79 -15.78 -6.33
C HIS A 281 4.08 -15.50 -7.81
N THR A 282 3.05 -15.63 -8.66
CA THR A 282 3.11 -15.37 -10.09
C THR A 282 1.99 -14.43 -10.49
N VAL A 283 2.34 -13.37 -11.23
CA VAL A 283 1.38 -12.45 -11.83
C VAL A 283 1.17 -12.83 -13.29
N ARG A 284 -0.09 -12.90 -13.71
CA ARG A 284 -0.49 -13.12 -15.11
C ARG A 284 -0.84 -11.78 -15.74
N LEU A 285 -0.27 -11.49 -16.91
CA LEU A 285 -0.62 -10.35 -17.74
C LEU A 285 -1.45 -10.85 -18.92
N GLU A 286 -2.66 -10.31 -19.08
CA GLU A 286 -3.55 -10.60 -20.19
C GLU A 286 -3.88 -9.31 -20.95
N GLY A 287 -3.98 -9.41 -22.29
CA GLY A 287 -4.43 -8.35 -23.18
C GLY A 287 -5.76 -8.70 -23.81
N GLN A 288 -6.60 -7.70 -24.04
CA GLN A 288 -7.90 -7.90 -24.68
C GLN A 288 -7.73 -8.03 -26.20
N GLN A 289 -8.29 -9.09 -26.77
CA GLN A 289 -8.41 -9.31 -28.21
C GLN A 289 -9.88 -9.60 -28.57
N GLY A 290 -10.53 -8.62 -29.19
CA GLY A 290 -11.98 -8.64 -29.40
C GLY A 290 -12.73 -8.75 -28.08
N ASP A 291 -13.57 -9.77 -27.95
CA ASP A 291 -14.34 -10.04 -26.73
C ASP A 291 -13.61 -10.98 -25.74
N SER A 292 -12.38 -11.40 -26.04
CA SER A 292 -11.61 -12.37 -25.24
C SER A 292 -10.37 -11.76 -24.59
N TRP A 293 -9.95 -12.34 -23.46
CA TRP A 293 -8.67 -12.04 -22.83
C TRP A 293 -7.65 -13.11 -23.21
N GLN A 294 -6.47 -12.68 -23.67
CA GLN A 294 -5.38 -13.56 -24.08
C GLN A 294 -4.20 -13.38 -23.13
N LEU A 295 -3.62 -14.49 -22.66
CA LEU A 295 -2.42 -14.47 -21.83
C LEU A 295 -1.23 -13.96 -22.66
N LEU A 296 -0.65 -12.84 -22.23
CA LEU A 296 0.54 -12.25 -22.83
C LEU A 296 1.82 -12.72 -22.15
N GLY A 297 1.75 -13.01 -20.84
CA GLY A 297 2.89 -13.54 -20.11
C GLY A 297 2.61 -13.76 -18.63
N GLU A 298 3.58 -14.38 -17.97
CA GLU A 298 3.60 -14.61 -16.53
C GLU A 298 4.95 -14.15 -15.98
N ALA A 299 4.94 -13.53 -14.80
CA ALA A 299 6.15 -13.07 -14.13
C ALA A 299 6.10 -13.42 -12.64
N ALA A 300 7.20 -13.95 -12.12
CA ALA A 300 7.36 -14.18 -10.69
C ALA A 300 7.48 -12.84 -9.93
N ILE A 301 6.96 -12.81 -8.71
CA ILE A 301 7.06 -11.64 -7.83
C ILE A 301 8.46 -11.62 -7.21
N ASP A 302 9.14 -10.47 -7.31
CA ASP A 302 10.40 -10.23 -6.64
C ASP A 302 10.22 -10.19 -5.10
N PRO A 303 11.01 -10.95 -4.32
CA PRO A 303 10.81 -11.07 -2.88
C PRO A 303 11.15 -9.81 -2.10
N ASP A 304 11.91 -8.87 -2.66
CA ASP A 304 12.34 -7.65 -1.99
C ASP A 304 11.54 -6.45 -2.52
N ALA A 305 11.53 -6.23 -3.84
CA ALA A 305 10.82 -5.10 -4.46
C ALA A 305 9.30 -5.29 -4.51
N ARG A 306 8.80 -6.52 -4.34
CA ARG A 306 7.38 -6.87 -4.54
C ARG A 306 6.88 -6.49 -5.94
N THR A 307 7.74 -6.64 -6.94
CA THR A 307 7.43 -6.32 -8.34
C THR A 307 7.37 -7.56 -9.22
N ALA A 308 6.47 -7.56 -10.20
CA ALA A 308 6.46 -8.53 -11.29
C ALA A 308 6.66 -7.78 -12.61
N THR A 309 7.76 -8.08 -13.32
CA THR A 309 8.17 -7.33 -14.52
C THR A 309 8.03 -8.19 -15.77
N PHE A 310 7.43 -7.61 -16.81
CA PHE A 310 7.16 -8.22 -18.10
C PHE A 310 7.96 -7.50 -19.18
N ARG A 311 8.42 -8.27 -20.18
CA ARG A 311 9.07 -7.75 -21.38
C ARG A 311 8.51 -8.48 -22.59
N LEU A 312 7.75 -7.75 -23.42
CA LEU A 312 7.06 -8.28 -24.59
C LEU A 312 7.68 -7.68 -25.85
N PRO A 313 8.64 -8.37 -26.49
CA PRO A 313 9.20 -7.93 -27.77
C PRO A 313 8.22 -8.17 -28.93
N GLY A 314 8.37 -7.40 -30.01
CA GLY A 314 7.47 -7.47 -31.16
C GLY A 314 6.08 -6.88 -30.88
N TRP A 315 5.98 -5.99 -29.89
CA TRP A 315 4.73 -5.32 -29.55
C TRP A 315 4.33 -4.34 -30.66
N ASP A 316 3.07 -4.42 -31.07
CA ASP A 316 2.44 -3.47 -31.98
C ASP A 316 1.89 -2.29 -31.16
N ALA A 317 2.65 -1.19 -31.12
CA ALA A 317 2.26 0.02 -30.43
C ALA A 317 1.30 0.91 -31.26
N SER A 318 0.86 0.50 -32.45
CA SER A 318 -0.06 1.31 -33.26
C SER A 318 -1.51 1.27 -32.76
N GLN A 319 -1.84 0.32 -31.88
CA GLN A 319 -3.19 0.09 -31.39
C GLN A 319 -3.26 0.20 -29.88
N GLU A 320 -4.39 0.71 -29.40
CA GLU A 320 -4.72 0.67 -28.00
C GLU A 320 -5.13 -0.76 -27.59
N VAL A 321 -4.58 -1.26 -26.47
CA VAL A 321 -4.87 -2.60 -25.96
C VAL A 321 -5.21 -2.53 -24.46
N PRO A 322 -6.48 -2.75 -24.07
CA PRO A 322 -6.84 -2.98 -22.68
C PRO A 322 -6.10 -4.19 -22.12
N TYR A 323 -5.56 -4.08 -20.91
CA TYR A 323 -4.86 -5.16 -20.24
C TYR A 323 -5.40 -5.39 -18.83
N ARG A 324 -5.13 -6.58 -18.30
CA ARG A 324 -5.30 -6.87 -16.87
C ARG A 324 -4.14 -7.69 -16.34
N LEU A 325 -3.78 -7.40 -15.10
CA LEU A 325 -2.86 -8.16 -14.29
C LEU A 325 -3.66 -8.93 -13.26
N SER A 326 -3.33 -10.18 -13.00
CA SER A 326 -3.99 -10.97 -11.96
C SER A 326 -3.01 -11.76 -11.10
N VAL A 327 -3.33 -11.87 -9.82
CA VAL A 327 -2.59 -12.64 -8.82
C VAL A 327 -3.59 -13.27 -7.85
N ASP A 328 -3.24 -14.45 -7.35
CA ASP A 328 -4.06 -15.15 -6.38
C ASP A 328 -3.67 -14.75 -4.94
N LEU A 329 -4.66 -14.48 -4.10
CA LEU A 329 -4.49 -14.12 -2.70
C LEU A 329 -5.18 -15.16 -1.81
N ARG A 330 -4.51 -15.63 -0.76
CA ARG A 330 -5.12 -16.42 0.30
C ARG A 330 -5.99 -15.49 1.15
N GLU A 331 -7.29 -15.70 1.05
CA GLU A 331 -8.30 -15.11 1.92
C GLU A 331 -8.81 -16.19 2.91
N GLN A 332 -9.57 -15.77 3.92
CA GLN A 332 -10.16 -16.70 4.90
C GLN A 332 -11.02 -17.79 4.25
N ALA A 333 -11.77 -17.43 3.19
CA ALA A 333 -12.65 -18.35 2.47
C ALA A 333 -11.90 -19.28 1.49
N GLY A 334 -10.62 -19.03 1.24
CA GLY A 334 -9.83 -19.78 0.26
C GLY A 334 -8.98 -18.87 -0.62
N LEU A 335 -8.42 -19.45 -1.69
CA LEU A 335 -7.64 -18.70 -2.66
C LEU A 335 -8.59 -17.95 -3.61
N LYS A 336 -8.34 -16.66 -3.83
CA LYS A 336 -9.14 -15.81 -4.72
C LYS A 336 -8.23 -15.01 -5.65
N THR A 337 -8.59 -14.97 -6.93
CA THR A 337 -7.90 -14.13 -7.92
C THR A 337 -8.31 -12.67 -7.75
N HIS A 338 -7.32 -11.80 -7.61
CA HIS A 338 -7.47 -10.35 -7.65
C HIS A 338 -6.93 -9.81 -8.96
N SER A 339 -7.45 -8.67 -9.42
CA SER A 339 -7.03 -8.09 -10.69
C SER A 339 -6.91 -6.58 -10.65
N TRP A 340 -5.97 -6.07 -11.45
CA TRP A 340 -5.75 -4.65 -11.72
C TRP A 340 -5.73 -4.46 -13.24
N ALA A 341 -6.38 -3.42 -13.75
CA ALA A 341 -6.56 -3.25 -15.19
C ALA A 341 -6.21 -1.83 -15.62
N GLY A 342 -5.78 -1.71 -16.86
CA GLY A 342 -5.47 -0.44 -17.52
C GLY A 342 -5.44 -0.63 -19.01
N THR A 343 -4.81 0.29 -19.70
CA THR A 343 -4.74 0.32 -21.15
C THR A 343 -3.35 0.66 -21.63
N PHE A 344 -2.79 -0.18 -22.51
CA PHE A 344 -1.62 0.20 -23.30
C PHE A 344 -2.09 1.15 -24.40
N ARG A 345 -1.68 2.42 -24.35
CA ARG A 345 -2.02 3.40 -25.37
C ARG A 345 -1.33 3.08 -26.69
N ALA A 346 -1.99 3.46 -27.78
CA ALA A 346 -1.29 3.61 -29.04
C ALA A 346 -0.19 4.67 -28.90
N GLU A 347 0.98 4.41 -29.46
CA GLU A 347 2.06 5.37 -29.56
C GLU A 347 1.65 6.50 -30.53
N PRO A 348 1.87 7.78 -30.17
CA PRO A 348 1.64 8.90 -31.07
C PRO A 348 2.37 8.73 -32.40
N ASP A 349 1.70 9.01 -33.51
CA ASP A 349 2.26 8.83 -34.86
C ASP A 349 3.22 9.97 -35.29
N GLY A 350 3.44 10.96 -34.41
CA GLY A 350 4.28 12.13 -34.65
C GLY A 350 3.61 13.23 -35.47
N SER A 351 2.30 13.16 -35.72
CA SER A 351 1.55 14.22 -36.41
C SER A 351 1.35 15.48 -35.55
N GLU A 352 1.34 15.33 -34.23
CA GLU A 352 1.21 16.41 -33.24
C GLU A 352 2.43 16.46 -32.30
N PRO A 353 2.73 17.62 -31.68
CA PRO A 353 3.76 17.71 -30.66
C PRO A 353 3.46 16.81 -29.46
N LEU A 354 4.48 16.07 -29.01
CA LEU A 354 4.37 15.22 -27.83
C LEU A 354 4.17 16.05 -26.55
N VAL A 355 3.19 15.69 -25.73
CA VAL A 355 2.86 16.32 -24.45
C VAL A 355 3.36 15.46 -23.30
N VAL A 356 4.16 16.05 -22.42
CA VAL A 356 4.77 15.36 -21.26
C VAL A 356 4.34 16.03 -19.98
N ALA A 357 3.86 15.26 -19.01
CA ALA A 357 3.68 15.73 -17.64
C ALA A 357 4.90 15.34 -16.80
N GLY A 358 5.63 16.33 -16.31
CA GLY A 358 6.81 16.15 -15.45
C GLY A 358 6.46 16.30 -13.96
N PHE A 359 7.05 15.44 -13.12
CA PHE A 359 6.86 15.40 -11.67
C PHE A 359 8.20 15.26 -10.96
N THR A 360 8.35 15.98 -9.85
CA THR A 360 9.51 15.91 -8.96
C THR A 360 9.06 16.29 -7.55
N GLY A 361 9.74 15.77 -6.52
CA GLY A 361 9.50 16.20 -5.14
C GLY A 361 8.12 15.84 -4.60
N ASN A 362 7.77 14.55 -4.69
CA ASN A 362 6.46 14.01 -4.28
C ASN A 362 6.37 13.84 -2.74
N ASN A 363 6.25 14.96 -2.03
CA ASN A 363 6.00 14.97 -0.59
C ASN A 363 4.50 14.70 -0.25
N ASP A 364 4.17 14.54 1.03
CA ASP A 364 2.83 14.17 1.52
C ASP A 364 1.95 15.35 1.99
N LEU A 365 2.46 16.59 1.89
CA LEU A 365 1.73 17.80 2.33
C LEU A 365 0.35 17.96 1.70
N GLY A 366 0.20 17.51 0.44
CA GLY A 366 -1.04 17.55 -0.31
C GLY A 366 -1.72 16.20 -0.48
N PHE A 367 -1.22 15.13 0.18
CA PHE A 367 -1.70 13.77 -0.06
C PHE A 367 -3.23 13.68 0.11
N PRO A 368 -3.98 13.12 -0.86
CA PRO A 368 -3.52 12.28 -1.97
C PRO A 368 -3.22 12.99 -3.30
N ASN A 369 -3.02 14.30 -3.29
CA ASN A 369 -2.67 15.13 -4.47
C ASN A 369 -3.74 15.09 -5.57
N ASN A 370 -5.01 15.18 -5.16
CA ASN A 370 -6.17 15.11 -6.06
C ASN A 370 -6.19 16.24 -7.09
N ASP A 371 -5.85 17.46 -6.67
CA ASP A 371 -5.77 18.62 -7.55
C ASP A 371 -4.72 18.40 -8.65
N ILE A 372 -3.53 17.91 -8.32
CA ILE A 372 -2.47 17.62 -9.29
C ILE A 372 -2.94 16.54 -10.27
N THR A 373 -3.42 15.40 -9.76
CA THR A 373 -3.79 14.26 -10.61
C THR A 373 -4.98 14.55 -11.51
N GLN A 374 -5.98 15.30 -11.03
CA GLN A 374 -7.13 15.73 -11.83
C GLN A 374 -6.74 16.70 -12.95
N ASN A 375 -5.88 17.69 -12.65
CA ASN A 375 -5.41 18.63 -13.66
C ASN A 375 -4.55 17.94 -14.72
N VAL A 376 -3.64 17.04 -14.34
CA VAL A 376 -2.85 16.27 -15.30
C VAL A 376 -3.74 15.38 -16.16
N ALA A 377 -4.75 14.71 -15.57
CA ALA A 377 -5.70 13.92 -16.34
C ALA A 377 -6.43 14.77 -17.39
N ALA A 378 -6.80 16.01 -17.06
CA ALA A 378 -7.47 16.93 -17.97
C ALA A 378 -6.59 17.41 -19.13
N HIS A 379 -5.26 17.50 -18.92
CA HIS A 379 -4.29 17.79 -19.98
C HIS A 379 -4.02 16.61 -20.91
N ASP A 380 -4.36 15.39 -20.49
CA ASP A 380 -4.17 14.14 -21.23
C ASP A 380 -2.76 13.98 -21.85
N PRO A 381 -1.68 14.04 -21.05
CA PRO A 381 -0.33 13.90 -21.58
C PRO A 381 -0.12 12.53 -22.24
N ASP A 382 0.78 12.50 -23.23
CA ASP A 382 1.15 11.27 -23.94
C ASP A 382 1.95 10.33 -23.05
N PHE A 383 2.85 10.87 -22.21
CA PHE A 383 3.53 10.10 -21.18
C PHE A 383 3.86 10.92 -19.92
N LEU A 384 4.18 10.21 -18.84
CA LEU A 384 4.49 10.78 -17.53
C LEU A 384 5.99 10.65 -17.24
N PHE A 385 6.62 11.70 -16.75
CA PHE A 385 8.02 11.69 -16.36
C PHE A 385 8.17 12.04 -14.87
N PHE A 386 8.67 11.09 -14.10
CA PHE A 386 8.94 11.20 -12.68
C PHE A 386 10.45 11.25 -12.48
N SER A 387 11.00 12.44 -12.20
CA SER A 387 12.44 12.69 -12.31
C SER A 387 13.27 12.36 -11.08
N GLY A 388 12.65 12.11 -9.94
CA GLY A 388 13.36 12.02 -8.66
C GLY A 388 12.53 12.51 -7.47
N ASP A 389 12.87 12.05 -6.28
CA ASP A 389 12.16 12.30 -5.02
C ASP A 389 10.73 11.80 -5.07
N GLN A 390 10.55 10.51 -5.30
CA GLN A 390 9.20 9.91 -5.32
C GLN A 390 8.63 9.76 -3.92
N ILE A 391 9.52 9.75 -2.94
CA ILE A 391 9.23 9.74 -1.52
C ILE A 391 10.21 10.65 -0.78
N TYR A 392 9.85 11.03 0.46
CA TYR A 392 10.78 11.60 1.45
C TYR A 392 10.77 10.73 2.70
N GLU A 393 11.83 10.76 3.50
CA GLU A 393 11.98 9.92 4.70
C GLU A 393 10.85 10.13 5.72
N GLY A 394 10.35 11.36 5.82
CA GLY A 394 9.28 11.72 6.75
C GLY A 394 7.87 11.31 6.30
N VAL A 395 7.70 10.92 5.04
CA VAL A 395 6.37 10.73 4.44
C VAL A 395 5.54 9.71 5.22
N GLY A 396 4.30 10.09 5.49
CA GLY A 396 3.30 9.36 6.27
C GLY A 396 3.41 9.54 7.78
N GLY A 397 4.38 10.30 8.29
CA GLY A 397 4.43 10.71 9.70
C GLY A 397 4.97 9.68 10.70
N TYR A 398 5.53 8.56 10.23
CA TYR A 398 6.11 7.49 11.08
C TYR A 398 7.65 7.43 11.05
N GLY A 399 8.30 8.48 10.52
CA GLY A 399 9.76 8.54 10.35
C GLY A 399 10.27 7.56 9.29
N HIS A 400 11.53 7.16 9.38
CA HIS A 400 12.11 6.13 8.52
C HIS A 400 12.94 5.11 9.31
N THR A 401 13.09 3.91 8.76
CA THR A 401 13.88 2.83 9.33
C THR A 401 15.06 2.50 8.43
N THR A 402 16.26 2.44 8.99
CA THR A 402 17.48 2.09 8.25
C THR A 402 17.96 0.66 8.54
N GLU A 403 17.58 0.08 9.68
CA GLU A 403 17.97 -1.27 10.11
C GLU A 403 16.85 -1.94 10.95
N PRO A 404 16.69 -3.27 10.88
CA PRO A 404 17.32 -4.18 9.93
C PRO A 404 16.82 -3.95 8.49
N VAL A 405 17.58 -4.44 7.49
CA VAL A 405 17.32 -4.13 6.07
C VAL A 405 15.92 -4.58 5.62
N GLU A 406 15.41 -5.68 6.14
CA GLU A 406 14.06 -6.18 5.85
C GLU A 406 12.97 -5.20 6.28
N THR A 407 13.09 -4.64 7.49
CA THR A 407 12.14 -3.63 8.00
C THR A 407 12.30 -2.31 7.26
N ALA A 408 13.54 -1.92 6.94
CA ALA A 408 13.82 -0.74 6.12
C ALA A 408 13.17 -0.84 4.73
N MET A 409 13.22 -2.01 4.08
CA MET A 409 12.55 -2.23 2.79
C MET A 409 11.03 -2.10 2.90
N LEU A 410 10.40 -2.63 3.95
CA LEU A 410 8.95 -2.44 4.17
C LEU A 410 8.61 -0.96 4.46
N ASP A 411 9.47 -0.26 5.19
CA ASP A 411 9.34 1.16 5.48
C ASP A 411 9.51 2.05 4.22
N TYR A 412 10.34 1.64 3.26
CA TYR A 412 10.39 2.23 1.92
C TYR A 412 9.11 1.93 1.15
N LEU A 413 8.71 0.66 1.08
CA LEU A 413 7.55 0.22 0.30
C LEU A 413 6.28 0.94 0.73
N ARG A 414 6.03 1.16 2.03
CA ARG A 414 4.84 1.91 2.45
C ARG A 414 4.79 3.34 1.90
N LYS A 415 5.94 4.00 1.70
CA LYS A 415 6.02 5.35 1.15
C LYS A 415 5.83 5.30 -0.36
N TRP A 416 6.47 4.33 -1.01
CA TRP A 416 6.29 4.05 -2.43
C TRP A 416 4.82 3.70 -2.78
N TYR A 417 4.10 3.07 -1.86
CA TYR A 417 2.68 2.79 -2.03
C TYR A 417 1.81 4.04 -1.94
N LEU A 418 2.21 5.07 -1.18
CA LEU A 418 1.51 6.36 -1.21
C LEU A 418 1.67 7.04 -2.57
N PHE A 419 2.88 7.03 -3.15
CA PHE A 419 3.11 7.45 -4.54
C PHE A 419 2.18 6.71 -5.51
N GLY A 420 2.14 5.38 -5.41
CA GLY A 420 1.22 4.56 -6.19
C GLY A 420 -0.25 4.93 -5.99
N TRP A 421 -0.67 5.16 -4.76
CA TRP A 421 -2.07 5.50 -4.43
C TRP A 421 -2.51 6.85 -4.98
N THR A 422 -1.57 7.79 -5.13
CA THR A 422 -1.77 9.06 -5.82
C THR A 422 -1.85 8.85 -7.34
N TYR A 423 -0.84 8.23 -7.95
CA TYR A 423 -0.67 8.31 -9.41
C TYR A 423 -1.20 7.11 -10.22
N ARG A 424 -1.61 6.01 -9.58
CA ARG A 424 -1.99 4.75 -10.27
C ARG A 424 -3.01 4.91 -11.39
N GLU A 425 -3.98 5.81 -11.23
CA GLU A 425 -5.03 6.04 -12.24
C GLU A 425 -4.49 6.74 -13.50
N LEU A 426 -3.42 7.53 -13.38
CA LEU A 426 -2.71 8.09 -14.52
C LEU A 426 -1.78 7.04 -15.17
N MET A 427 -1.01 6.33 -14.33
CA MET A 427 0.06 5.42 -14.78
C MET A 427 -0.46 4.13 -15.42
N LYS A 428 -1.65 3.65 -15.05
CA LYS A 428 -2.23 2.43 -15.63
C LYS A 428 -2.52 2.56 -17.12
N ASP A 429 -2.74 3.79 -17.60
CA ASP A 429 -3.16 4.07 -18.97
C ASP A 429 -2.15 4.90 -19.75
N ARG A 430 -1.05 5.36 -19.17
CA ARG A 430 -0.03 6.17 -19.87
C ARG A 430 1.36 5.59 -19.64
N PRO A 431 2.22 5.55 -20.67
CA PRO A 431 3.62 5.23 -20.43
C PRO A 431 4.19 6.17 -19.37
N SER A 432 5.07 5.64 -18.53
CA SER A 432 5.75 6.42 -17.50
C SER A 432 7.24 6.10 -17.51
N ILE A 433 8.05 7.13 -17.31
CA ILE A 433 9.45 7.00 -16.93
C ILE A 433 9.54 7.43 -15.47
N CYS A 434 10.18 6.62 -14.65
CA CYS A 434 10.45 6.92 -13.25
C CYS A 434 11.93 6.64 -12.93
N MET A 435 12.53 7.53 -12.14
CA MET A 435 13.93 7.49 -11.77
C MET A 435 14.09 7.84 -10.28
N PRO A 436 14.94 7.12 -9.54
CA PRO A 436 15.24 7.47 -8.16
C PRO A 436 16.13 8.71 -8.07
N ASP A 437 16.03 9.41 -6.95
CA ASP A 437 16.93 10.47 -6.49
C ASP A 437 17.38 10.20 -5.03
N ASP A 438 18.00 11.19 -4.38
CA ASP A 438 18.56 11.07 -3.04
C ASP A 438 17.55 10.62 -1.97
N HIS A 439 16.39 11.26 -1.88
CA HIS A 439 15.41 10.93 -0.85
C HIS A 439 14.81 9.53 -1.01
N ASP A 440 14.78 9.00 -2.24
CA ASP A 440 14.32 7.64 -2.53
C ASP A 440 15.21 6.56 -1.89
N VAL A 441 16.49 6.88 -1.69
CA VAL A 441 17.48 5.99 -1.04
C VAL A 441 17.89 6.46 0.36
N TYR A 442 17.10 7.34 0.97
CA TYR A 442 17.31 7.91 2.31
C TYR A 442 18.60 8.72 2.44
N HIS A 443 18.91 9.47 1.38
CA HIS A 443 19.96 10.49 1.33
C HIS A 443 19.36 11.89 1.36
N GLY A 444 20.13 12.85 1.91
CA GLY A 444 19.81 14.27 1.75
C GLY A 444 20.48 14.90 0.52
N ASN A 445 21.54 14.25 0.01
CA ASN A 445 22.16 14.43 -1.30
C ASN A 445 22.81 13.10 -1.70
N ILE A 446 22.62 12.67 -2.94
CA ILE A 446 23.25 11.47 -3.49
C ILE A 446 24.39 11.84 -4.42
N TRP A 447 25.49 11.11 -4.26
CA TRP A 447 26.62 11.10 -5.17
C TRP A 447 26.95 9.62 -5.41
N GLY A 448 26.42 9.01 -6.47
CA GLY A 448 26.45 7.55 -6.65
C GLY A 448 27.86 6.93 -6.47
N ALA A 449 28.89 7.66 -6.90
CA ALA A 449 30.32 7.37 -6.73
C ALA A 449 30.72 5.95 -7.18
N GLY A 450 30.19 5.50 -8.31
CA GLY A 450 30.34 4.15 -8.83
C GLY A 450 29.72 3.07 -7.93
N GLY A 451 28.67 3.42 -7.18
CA GLY A 451 27.94 2.52 -6.27
C GLY A 451 28.69 2.06 -5.03
N ILE A 452 29.72 2.78 -4.58
CA ILE A 452 30.45 2.43 -3.34
C ILE A 452 29.58 2.65 -2.09
N ALA A 453 30.02 2.10 -0.96
CA ALA A 453 29.39 2.41 0.33
C ALA A 453 29.85 3.80 0.78
N ALA A 454 28.92 4.60 1.32
CA ALA A 454 29.28 5.81 2.02
C ALA A 454 30.16 5.46 3.25
N PRO A 455 31.15 6.29 3.63
CA PRO A 455 31.99 6.04 4.79
C PRO A 455 31.17 5.81 6.07
N GLY A 456 31.64 4.94 6.96
CA GLY A 456 30.90 4.61 8.20
C GLY A 456 31.03 5.64 9.32
N GLU A 457 32.04 6.51 9.25
CA GLU A 457 32.36 7.53 10.27
C GLU A 457 31.82 8.92 9.86
N GLY A 458 31.64 9.80 10.84
CA GLY A 458 31.13 11.17 10.64
C GLY A 458 29.63 11.30 10.89
N SER A 459 29.12 12.54 10.84
CA SER A 459 27.69 12.80 10.94
C SER A 459 26.94 12.26 9.71
N ALA A 460 25.61 12.17 9.78
CA ALA A 460 24.81 11.79 8.62
C ALA A 460 25.04 12.73 7.42
N TYR A 461 25.32 14.01 7.70
CA TYR A 461 25.65 15.02 6.69
C TYR A 461 27.04 14.77 6.09
N ASP A 462 28.07 14.54 6.92
CA ASP A 462 29.43 14.27 6.41
C ASP A 462 29.48 13.03 5.51
N ARG A 463 28.68 12.00 5.84
CA ARG A 463 28.61 10.76 5.06
C ARG A 463 27.95 10.94 3.70
N GLN A 464 27.04 11.89 3.54
CA GLN A 464 26.34 12.10 2.26
C GLN A 464 27.28 12.75 1.24
N ASP A 465 28.09 13.74 1.66
CA ASP A 465 28.98 14.50 0.78
C ASP A 465 30.27 13.73 0.41
N ALA A 466 30.51 12.59 1.06
CA ALA A 466 31.68 11.76 0.81
C ALA A 466 31.51 10.77 -0.36
N GLY A 467 30.32 10.69 -0.96
CA GLY A 467 30.02 9.74 -2.04
C GLY A 467 29.52 8.39 -1.54
N GLY A 468 28.74 7.71 -2.38
CA GLY A 468 28.24 6.36 -2.16
C GLY A 468 26.90 6.26 -1.42
N TYR A 469 26.47 5.04 -1.19
CA TYR A 469 25.18 4.74 -0.55
C TYR A 469 25.31 4.53 0.96
N LYS A 470 24.46 5.20 1.75
CA LYS A 470 24.32 4.97 3.21
C LYS A 470 23.59 3.66 3.52
N MET A 471 22.63 3.30 2.68
CA MET A 471 21.83 2.08 2.84
C MET A 471 22.55 0.87 2.25
N PRO A 472 22.35 -0.35 2.78
CA PRO A 472 22.95 -1.56 2.24
C PRO A 472 22.56 -1.80 0.76
N PRO A 473 23.42 -2.43 -0.06
CA PRO A 473 23.18 -2.59 -1.50
C PRO A 473 21.93 -3.41 -1.83
N ARG A 474 21.45 -4.27 -0.92
CA ARG A 474 20.17 -4.99 -1.07
C ARG A 474 18.98 -4.02 -1.09
N PHE A 475 18.99 -3.01 -0.23
CA PHE A 475 17.97 -1.96 -0.20
C PHE A 475 18.03 -1.10 -1.47
N VAL A 476 19.23 -0.65 -1.85
CA VAL A 476 19.42 0.19 -3.05
C VAL A 476 18.90 -0.51 -4.31
N ARG A 477 19.25 -1.79 -4.51
CA ARG A 477 18.73 -2.59 -5.63
C ARG A 477 17.20 -2.72 -5.62
N MET A 478 16.58 -2.82 -4.44
CA MET A 478 15.13 -2.86 -4.33
C MET A 478 14.52 -1.52 -4.77
N VAL A 479 15.07 -0.38 -4.33
CA VAL A 479 14.62 0.96 -4.74
C VAL A 479 14.78 1.16 -6.26
N GLU A 480 15.94 0.83 -6.83
CA GLU A 480 16.13 0.90 -8.28
C GLU A 480 15.10 0.04 -8.99
N ARG A 481 14.90 -1.19 -8.54
CA ARG A 481 13.97 -2.12 -9.18
C ARG A 481 12.52 -1.63 -9.13
N THR A 482 12.06 -1.09 -8.01
CA THR A 482 10.67 -0.57 -7.88
C THR A 482 10.43 0.57 -8.86
N GLN A 483 11.42 1.44 -9.05
CA GLN A 483 11.27 2.65 -9.87
C GLN A 483 11.60 2.45 -11.35
N THR A 484 12.55 1.57 -11.70
CA THR A 484 13.15 1.59 -13.05
C THR A 484 12.99 0.29 -13.84
N SER A 485 12.46 -0.79 -13.25
CA SER A 485 12.39 -2.11 -13.92
C SER A 485 11.53 -2.14 -15.20
N HIS A 486 10.60 -1.18 -15.36
CA HIS A 486 9.75 -1.03 -16.53
C HIS A 486 10.40 -0.21 -17.66
N LEU A 487 11.54 0.43 -17.42
CA LEU A 487 12.28 1.18 -18.43
C LEU A 487 12.88 0.24 -19.49
N PRO A 488 13.25 0.73 -20.69
CA PRO A 488 14.02 -0.03 -21.66
C PRO A 488 15.26 -0.68 -21.05
N ASP A 489 15.76 -1.75 -21.69
CA ASP A 489 16.93 -2.45 -21.15
C ASP A 489 18.15 -1.50 -21.10
N PRO A 490 18.99 -1.56 -20.04
CA PRO A 490 20.13 -0.67 -19.91
C PRO A 490 21.09 -0.81 -21.10
N TYR A 491 21.71 0.30 -21.51
CA TYR A 491 22.67 0.28 -22.63
C TYR A 491 23.84 -0.68 -22.36
N ASP A 492 24.36 -0.66 -21.14
CA ASP A 492 25.36 -1.62 -20.64
C ASP A 492 24.97 -2.06 -19.22
N PRO A 493 24.46 -3.29 -19.04
CA PRO A 493 23.88 -3.76 -17.79
C PRO A 493 24.92 -4.21 -16.76
N ARG A 494 26.21 -3.91 -16.95
CA ARG A 494 27.24 -4.25 -15.97
C ARG A 494 26.95 -3.52 -14.64
N PRO A 495 26.85 -4.25 -13.52
CA PRO A 495 26.59 -3.63 -12.23
C PRO A 495 27.79 -2.78 -11.80
N VAL A 496 27.51 -1.75 -11.01
CA VAL A 496 28.53 -0.93 -10.35
C VAL A 496 29.05 -1.62 -9.08
N ALA A 497 29.81 -0.90 -8.24
CA ALA A 497 30.31 -1.47 -6.99
C ALA A 497 29.16 -1.98 -6.10
N GLN A 498 29.48 -2.90 -5.19
CA GLN A 498 28.51 -3.60 -4.33
C GLN A 498 27.44 -4.42 -5.09
N GLY A 499 27.60 -4.59 -6.41
CA GLY A 499 26.66 -5.32 -7.26
C GLY A 499 25.32 -4.61 -7.38
N ILE A 500 25.31 -3.28 -7.33
CA ILE A 500 24.12 -2.45 -7.58
C ILE A 500 23.86 -2.41 -9.09
N GLY A 501 22.58 -2.37 -9.48
CA GLY A 501 22.17 -2.39 -10.88
C GLY A 501 22.51 -1.09 -11.59
N VAL A 502 22.06 -1.00 -12.84
CA VAL A 502 22.12 0.22 -13.65
C VAL A 502 20.86 0.27 -14.51
N TYR A 503 20.34 1.47 -14.77
CA TYR A 503 19.10 1.70 -15.51
C TYR A 503 19.21 2.80 -16.59
N PHE A 504 20.37 3.46 -16.72
CA PHE A 504 20.62 4.37 -17.83
C PHE A 504 20.38 3.68 -19.19
N THR A 505 19.58 4.33 -20.03
CA THR A 505 19.10 3.77 -21.29
C THR A 505 18.56 4.88 -22.18
N ASP A 506 17.97 4.53 -23.30
CA ASP A 506 17.20 5.44 -24.13
C ASP A 506 15.80 4.88 -24.45
N MET A 507 14.81 5.76 -24.50
CA MET A 507 13.43 5.44 -24.86
C MET A 507 13.07 6.16 -26.16
N THR A 508 12.63 5.43 -27.18
CA THR A 508 12.05 6.05 -28.39
C THR A 508 10.54 5.96 -28.30
N TYR A 509 9.85 7.11 -28.26
CA TYR A 509 8.40 7.18 -28.16
C TYR A 509 7.87 8.41 -28.90
N GLY A 510 6.84 8.23 -29.74
CA GLY A 510 6.20 9.32 -30.47
C GLY A 510 7.13 10.05 -31.43
N GLY A 511 8.10 9.34 -32.00
CA GLY A 511 9.13 9.91 -32.87
C GLY A 511 10.25 10.68 -32.15
N VAL A 512 10.23 10.75 -30.82
CA VAL A 512 11.27 11.39 -30.00
C VAL A 512 12.15 10.35 -29.33
N SER A 513 13.46 10.62 -29.26
CA SER A 513 14.42 9.79 -28.51
C SER A 513 14.80 10.49 -27.21
N PHE A 514 14.51 9.86 -26.08
CA PHE A 514 14.81 10.33 -24.73
C PHE A 514 16.02 9.58 -24.18
N ALA A 515 17.04 10.32 -23.75
CA ALA A 515 18.11 9.75 -22.95
C ALA A 515 17.69 9.72 -21.47
N ILE A 516 17.80 8.55 -20.85
CA ILE A 516 17.55 8.35 -19.41
C ILE A 516 18.93 8.11 -18.78
N VAL A 517 19.34 9.01 -17.90
CA VAL A 517 20.70 9.03 -17.33
C VAL A 517 20.62 8.91 -15.81
N GLU A 518 21.40 8.02 -15.24
CA GLU A 518 21.49 7.81 -13.78
C GLU A 518 22.71 8.53 -13.21
N ASP A 519 22.62 8.97 -11.95
CA ASP A 519 23.83 9.33 -11.19
C ASP A 519 24.51 8.04 -10.70
N ARG A 520 25.81 7.90 -10.97
CA ARG A 520 26.56 6.64 -10.85
C ARG A 520 27.56 6.62 -9.73
#